data_AF-A0A3D2EPW9-F1
#
_entry.id   AF-A0A3D2EPW9-F1
#
_cell.length_a   1.000
_cell.length_b   1.000
_cell.length_c   1.000
_cell.angle_alpha   90.00
_cell.angle_beta   90.00
_cell.angle_gamma   90.00
#
_symmetry.space_group_name_H-M   'P 1'
#
loop_
_entity.id
_entity.type
_entity.pdbx_description
1 polymer ?
#
loop_
_entity_poly.entity_id
_entity_poly.type
_entity_poly.pdbx_seq_one_letter_code
_entity_poly.pdbx_strand_id
1 'polypeptide(L)'
;MTNRGFPVNDPSGRSGLFQAIRTDVTLHLRGGLYVIGLVVSVLLALPLALLVPVSFLDRAIPVFILLGIGSTTMLYIAALILSERADGTLNAALVSPLSISNFIAAKLISLNLLVLFETVITLSLLQAWIALQSQTGPPISLFDLGFGLIGLATLYLMLGLGLVVRFSSLTDFLVPVLLISAVIQAPALHFLSLFEHWGLL
;
A
#
# COMPACT_ATOMS: atom_id res chain seq x y z
N MET A 1 -17.52 -16.74 45.12
CA MET A 1 -16.28 -16.23 44.49
C MET A 1 -16.17 -16.86 43.12
N THR A 2 -16.55 -16.11 42.09
CA THR A 2 -16.66 -16.57 40.71
C THR A 2 -15.26 -16.72 40.11
N ASN A 3 -14.91 -17.96 39.81
CA ASN A 3 -13.70 -18.37 39.12
C ASN A 3 -13.66 -17.73 37.73
N ARG A 4 -13.04 -16.55 37.60
CA ARG A 4 -12.75 -15.95 36.30
C ARG A 4 -11.56 -16.71 35.73
N GLY A 5 -11.87 -17.77 35.00
CA GLY A 5 -10.89 -18.48 34.18
C GLY A 5 -10.14 -17.46 33.34
N PHE A 6 -8.83 -17.36 33.55
CA PHE A 6 -7.96 -16.69 32.62
C PHE A 6 -8.18 -17.34 31.24
N PRO A 7 -8.39 -16.55 30.17
CA PRO A 7 -8.48 -17.13 28.85
C PRO A 7 -7.18 -17.89 28.60
N VAL A 8 -7.31 -19.21 28.46
CA VAL A 8 -6.24 -20.09 28.02
C VAL A 8 -5.75 -19.50 26.69
N ASN A 9 -4.52 -19.03 26.67
CA ASN A 9 -3.83 -18.66 25.45
C ASN A 9 -3.78 -19.90 24.58
N ASP A 10 -4.67 -19.96 23.60
CA ASP A 10 -4.60 -20.95 22.55
C ASP A 10 -3.35 -20.60 21.71
N PRO A 11 -2.31 -21.45 21.71
CA PRO A 11 -1.13 -21.28 20.87
C PRO A 11 -1.45 -21.45 19.38
N SER A 12 -2.72 -21.74 19.03
CA SER A 12 -3.18 -21.80 17.65
C SER A 12 -2.93 -20.44 16.97
N GLY A 13 -1.98 -20.43 16.03
CA GLY A 13 -1.49 -19.23 15.33
C GLY A 13 -2.54 -18.40 14.57
N ARG A 14 -3.83 -18.78 14.61
CA ARG A 14 -4.95 -18.02 14.07
C ARG A 14 -5.41 -16.91 15.02
N SER A 15 -5.52 -17.16 16.32
CA SER A 15 -6.06 -16.18 17.28
C SER A 15 -5.15 -14.95 17.43
N GLY A 16 -3.83 -15.17 17.48
CA GLY A 16 -2.83 -14.12 17.59
C GLY A 16 -2.68 -13.25 16.34
N LEU A 17 -2.82 -13.82 15.15
CA LEU A 17 -2.72 -13.07 13.88
C LEU A 17 -3.89 -12.11 13.68
N PHE A 18 -5.12 -12.55 13.97
CA PHE A 18 -6.29 -11.67 13.90
C PHE A 18 -6.20 -10.51 14.91
N GLN A 19 -5.68 -10.78 16.12
CA GLN A 19 -5.45 -9.73 17.11
C GLN A 19 -4.37 -8.75 16.66
N ALA A 20 -3.26 -9.25 16.08
CA ALA A 20 -2.22 -8.40 15.52
C ALA A 20 -2.75 -7.50 14.39
N ILE A 21 -3.53 -8.04 13.44
CA ILE A 21 -4.17 -7.26 12.38
C ILE A 21 -5.09 -6.18 12.96
N ARG A 22 -5.94 -6.53 13.93
CA ARG A 22 -6.86 -5.56 14.54
C ARG A 22 -6.11 -4.43 15.24
N THR A 23 -5.02 -4.76 15.93
CA THR A 23 -4.15 -3.77 16.57
C THR A 23 -3.48 -2.89 15.52
N ASP A 24 -2.91 -3.46 14.46
CA ASP A 24 -2.28 -2.71 13.36
C ASP A 24 -3.28 -1.75 12.70
N VAL A 25 -4.50 -2.20 12.37
CA VAL A 25 -5.55 -1.33 11.80
C VAL A 25 -5.90 -0.18 12.77
N THR A 26 -5.96 -0.45 14.07
CA THR A 26 -6.23 0.58 15.07
C THR A 26 -5.08 1.59 15.15
N LEU A 27 -3.84 1.12 15.06
CA LEU A 27 -2.65 1.97 15.03
C LEU A 27 -2.60 2.81 13.75
N HIS A 28 -2.93 2.24 12.60
CA HIS A 28 -3.03 2.98 11.33
C HIS A 28 -4.07 4.11 11.42
N LEU A 29 -5.21 3.87 12.06
CA LEU A 29 -6.24 4.89 12.27
C LEU A 29 -5.77 6.00 13.22
N ARG A 30 -5.11 5.62 14.32
CA ARG A 30 -4.60 6.60 15.31
C ARG A 30 -3.41 7.40 14.79
N GLY A 31 -2.52 6.78 14.03
CA GLY A 31 -1.38 7.41 13.39
C GLY A 31 -1.74 8.20 12.14
N GLY A 32 -3.03 8.26 11.76
CA GLY A 32 -3.50 9.04 10.62
C GLY A 32 -3.14 8.45 9.25
N LEU A 33 -2.65 7.21 9.18
CA LEU A 33 -2.21 6.59 7.93
C LEU A 33 -3.36 6.45 6.92
N TYR A 34 -4.58 6.18 7.39
CA TYR A 34 -5.79 6.17 6.54
C TYR A 34 -6.16 7.57 6.01
N VAL A 35 -5.90 8.62 6.79
CA VAL A 35 -6.13 10.01 6.34
C VAL A 35 -5.13 10.37 5.26
N ILE A 36 -3.86 10.01 5.46
CA ILE A 36 -2.81 10.15 4.44
C ILE A 36 -3.21 9.37 3.18
N GLY A 37 -3.63 8.12 3.33
CA GLY A 37 -4.12 7.29 2.22
C GLY A 37 -5.25 7.94 1.43
N LEU A 38 -6.23 8.53 2.12
CA LEU A 38 -7.32 9.27 1.47
C LEU A 38 -6.81 10.49 0.71
N VAL A 39 -5.93 11.30 1.32
CA VAL A 39 -5.34 12.48 0.67
C VAL A 39 -4.54 12.07 -0.57
N VAL A 40 -3.72 11.02 -0.46
CA VAL A 40 -2.94 10.47 -1.56
C VAL A 40 -3.87 9.95 -2.67
N SER A 41 -4.95 9.25 -2.33
CA SER A 41 -5.94 8.77 -3.31
C SER A 41 -6.50 9.91 -4.16
N VAL A 42 -6.87 11.02 -3.53
CA VAL A 42 -7.38 12.22 -4.22
C VAL A 42 -6.28 12.85 -5.06
N LEU A 43 -5.06 12.95 -4.52
CA LEU A 43 -3.91 13.55 -5.21
C LEU A 43 -3.48 12.72 -6.42
N LEU A 44 -3.66 11.40 -6.40
CA LEU A 44 -3.45 10.52 -7.55
C LEU A 44 -4.61 10.57 -8.55
N ALA A 45 -5.85 10.72 -8.09
CA ALA A 45 -7.02 10.82 -8.97
C ALA A 45 -7.05 12.12 -9.77
N LEU A 46 -6.64 13.24 -9.18
CA LEU A 46 -6.72 14.57 -9.81
C LEU A 46 -5.92 14.70 -11.12
N PRO A 47 -4.63 14.30 -11.18
CA PRO A 47 -3.87 14.34 -12.42
C PRO A 47 -4.46 13.45 -13.52
N LEU A 48 -4.94 12.26 -13.16
CA LEU A 48 -5.63 11.36 -14.08
C LEU A 48 -6.91 12.00 -14.63
N ALA A 49 -7.70 12.64 -13.77
CA ALA A 49 -8.95 13.28 -14.14
C ALA A 49 -8.74 14.52 -15.03
N LEU A 50 -7.72 15.34 -14.72
CA LEU A 50 -7.57 16.66 -15.34
C LEU A 50 -6.60 16.70 -16.53
N LEU A 51 -5.55 15.87 -16.53
CA LEU A 51 -4.51 15.91 -17.56
C LEU A 51 -4.66 14.82 -18.62
N VAL A 52 -5.36 13.72 -18.34
CA VAL A 52 -5.40 12.56 -19.24
C VAL A 52 -6.71 12.51 -20.03
N PRO A 53 -6.65 12.50 -21.38
CA PRO A 53 -7.83 12.28 -22.21
C PRO A 53 -8.44 10.90 -21.95
N VAL A 54 -9.78 10.79 -22.00
CA VAL A 54 -10.50 9.54 -21.73
C VAL A 54 -10.05 8.40 -22.65
N SER A 55 -9.69 8.70 -23.90
CA SER A 55 -9.16 7.72 -24.86
C SER A 55 -7.80 7.12 -24.49
N PHE A 56 -7.05 7.74 -23.57
CA PHE A 56 -5.73 7.28 -23.14
C PHE A 56 -5.76 6.60 -21.76
N LEU A 57 -6.91 6.56 -21.09
CA LEU A 57 -7.04 6.01 -19.74
C LEU A 57 -6.65 4.53 -19.63
N ASP A 58 -6.91 3.74 -20.68
CA ASP A 58 -6.56 2.32 -20.73
C ASP A 58 -5.06 2.05 -20.51
N ARG A 59 -4.21 2.99 -20.97
CA ARG A 59 -2.76 2.92 -20.80
C ARG A 59 -2.29 3.66 -19.56
N ALA A 60 -2.97 4.77 -19.21
CA ALA A 60 -2.60 5.59 -18.07
C ALA A 60 -2.86 4.90 -16.72
N ILE A 61 -3.95 4.13 -16.59
CA ILE A 61 -4.31 3.48 -15.32
C ILE A 61 -3.23 2.50 -14.84
N PRO A 62 -2.75 1.54 -15.66
CA PRO A 62 -1.65 0.65 -15.25
C PRO A 62 -0.38 1.40 -14.86
N VAL A 63 -0.02 2.45 -15.63
CA VAL A 63 1.14 3.31 -15.35
C VAL A 63 0.99 4.00 -14.00
N PHE A 64 -0.19 4.53 -13.70
CA PHE A 64 -0.47 5.20 -12.43
C PHE A 64 -0.47 4.24 -11.24
N ILE A 65 -0.98 3.02 -11.41
CA ILE A 65 -0.91 1.99 -10.37
C ILE A 65 0.55 1.63 -10.11
N LEU A 66 1.37 1.47 -11.16
CA LEU A 66 2.77 1.13 -11.01
C LEU A 66 3.60 2.25 -10.37
N LEU A 67 3.46 3.49 -10.87
CA LEU A 67 4.22 4.65 -10.45
C LEU A 67 3.70 5.26 -9.14
N GLY A 68 2.40 5.57 -9.09
CA GLY A 68 1.77 6.21 -7.96
C GLY A 68 1.64 5.25 -6.80
N ILE A 69 0.79 4.23 -6.98
CA ILE A 69 0.44 3.29 -5.91
C ILE A 69 1.66 2.47 -5.48
N GLY A 70 2.51 2.05 -6.43
CA GLY A 70 3.76 1.35 -6.09
C GLY A 70 4.69 2.18 -5.20
N SER A 71 4.89 3.46 -5.51
CA SER A 71 5.74 4.36 -4.72
C SER A 71 5.13 4.67 -3.35
N THR A 72 3.84 4.97 -3.28
CA THR A 72 3.15 5.29 -2.02
C THR A 72 3.14 4.10 -1.07
N THR A 73 2.98 2.89 -1.61
CA THR A 73 3.04 1.64 -0.85
C THR A 73 4.39 1.43 -0.15
N MET A 74 5.50 1.68 -0.84
CA MET A 74 6.84 1.63 -0.22
C MET A 74 7.01 2.68 0.88
N LEU A 75 6.43 3.87 0.70
CA LEU A 75 6.46 4.94 1.70
C LEU A 75 5.60 4.60 2.92
N TYR A 76 4.45 3.95 2.76
CA TYR A 76 3.59 3.56 3.88
C TYR A 76 4.24 2.54 4.80
N ILE A 77 4.86 1.49 4.24
CA ILE A 77 5.57 0.52 5.07
C ILE A 77 6.74 1.18 5.79
N ALA A 78 7.44 2.12 5.14
CA ALA A 78 8.53 2.83 5.78
C ALA A 78 8.04 3.73 6.92
N ALA A 79 6.99 4.52 6.67
CA ALA A 79 6.37 5.38 7.68
C ALA A 79 5.88 4.57 8.89
N LEU A 80 5.23 3.43 8.64
CA LEU A 80 4.74 2.53 9.68
C LEU A 80 5.88 2.00 10.54
N ILE A 81 6.92 1.41 9.93
CA ILE A 81 8.03 0.80 10.65
C ILE A 81 8.86 1.84 11.41
N LEU A 82 9.07 3.02 10.83
CA LEU A 82 9.82 4.09 11.49
C LEU A 82 9.03 4.72 12.65
N SER A 83 7.71 4.89 12.52
CA SER A 83 6.86 5.33 13.61
C SER A 83 6.86 4.32 14.76
N GLU A 84 6.70 3.04 14.46
CA GLU A 84 6.73 1.98 15.48
C GLU A 84 8.09 1.86 16.18
N ARG A 85 9.18 2.17 15.46
CA ARG A 85 10.52 2.26 16.03
C ARG A 85 10.63 3.43 17.00
N ALA A 86 10.14 4.61 16.60
CA ALA A 86 10.18 5.81 17.43
C ALA A 86 9.36 5.64 18.72
N ASP A 87 8.22 4.96 18.64
CA ASP A 87 7.33 4.70 19.77
C ASP A 87 7.82 3.54 20.68
N GLY A 88 8.91 2.87 20.31
CA GLY A 88 9.42 1.70 21.04
C GLY A 88 8.54 0.44 20.90
N THR A 89 7.52 0.48 20.04
CA THR A 89 6.56 -0.62 19.82
C THR A 89 7.26 -1.87 19.27
N LEU A 90 8.31 -1.71 18.47
CA LEU A 90 9.13 -2.83 18.00
C LEU A 90 9.78 -3.60 19.16
N ASN A 91 10.22 -2.92 20.21
CA ASN A 91 10.82 -3.57 21.39
C ASN A 91 9.76 -4.29 22.23
N ALA A 92 8.56 -3.73 22.32
CA ALA A 92 7.43 -4.37 22.98
C ALA A 92 6.95 -5.62 22.22
N ALA A 93 7.02 -5.61 20.88
CA ALA A 93 6.68 -6.77 20.06
C ALA A 93 7.66 -7.93 20.25
N LEU A 94 8.95 -7.65 20.46
CA LEU A 94 9.99 -8.66 20.70
C LEU A 94 9.82 -9.46 22.00
N VAL A 95 9.20 -8.86 23.02
CA VAL A 95 8.90 -9.53 24.30
C VAL A 95 7.50 -10.15 24.34
N SER A 96 6.71 -9.97 23.27
CA SER A 96 5.42 -10.62 23.11
C SER A 96 5.59 -12.04 22.58
N PRO A 97 4.70 -13.00 22.90
CA PRO A 97 4.76 -14.36 22.36
C PRO A 97 4.35 -14.45 20.87
N LEU A 98 4.41 -13.35 20.12
CA LEU A 98 4.01 -13.29 18.72
C LEU A 98 5.17 -13.71 17.81
N SER A 99 4.92 -14.69 16.93
CA SER A 99 5.89 -15.06 15.89
C SER A 99 6.17 -13.89 14.94
N ILE A 100 7.43 -13.69 14.58
CA ILE A 100 7.89 -12.68 13.61
C ILE A 100 7.14 -12.80 12.28
N SER A 101 6.84 -14.03 11.85
CA SER A 101 6.07 -14.27 10.62
C SER A 101 4.65 -13.72 10.72
N ASN A 102 4.00 -13.87 11.88
CA ASN A 102 2.66 -13.33 12.11
C ASN A 102 2.66 -11.81 12.20
N PHE A 103 3.72 -11.22 12.76
CA PHE A 103 3.91 -9.77 12.79
C PHE A 103 4.04 -9.18 11.37
N ILE A 104 4.90 -9.75 10.53
CA ILE A 104 5.08 -9.30 9.15
C ILE A 104 3.80 -9.54 8.35
N ALA A 105 3.16 -10.70 8.49
CA ALA A 105 1.91 -11.01 7.80
C ALA A 105 0.79 -10.03 8.18
N ALA A 106 0.67 -9.66 9.46
CA ALA A 106 -0.32 -8.69 9.91
C ALA A 106 -0.14 -7.32 9.24
N LYS A 107 1.10 -6.84 9.12
CA LYS A 107 1.41 -5.58 8.42
C LYS A 107 1.12 -5.66 6.93
N LEU A 108 1.53 -6.76 6.29
CA LEU A 108 1.27 -6.96 4.87
C LEU A 108 -0.23 -6.98 4.59
N ILE A 109 -1.04 -7.68 5.39
CA ILE A 109 -2.50 -7.73 5.21
C ILE A 109 -3.11 -6.34 5.45
N SER A 110 -2.72 -5.67 6.53
CA SER A 110 -3.28 -4.37 6.91
C SER A 110 -2.94 -3.27 5.88
N LEU A 111 -1.72 -3.28 5.34
CA LEU A 111 -1.31 -2.33 4.30
C LEU A 111 -1.87 -2.69 2.92
N ASN A 112 -2.00 -3.98 2.57
CA ASN A 112 -2.72 -4.36 1.35
C ASN A 112 -4.17 -3.86 1.39
N LEU A 113 -4.83 -3.94 2.54
CA LEU A 113 -6.19 -3.42 2.70
C LEU A 113 -6.23 -1.89 2.52
N LEU A 114 -5.22 -1.17 3.03
CA LEU A 114 -5.09 0.28 2.80
C LEU A 114 -4.90 0.60 1.31
N VAL A 115 -4.04 -0.15 0.61
CA VAL A 115 -3.78 0.04 -0.83
C VAL A 115 -5.02 -0.26 -1.67
N LEU A 116 -5.78 -1.32 -1.33
CA LEU A 116 -7.06 -1.61 -1.95
C LEU A 116 -8.05 -0.46 -1.76
N PHE A 117 -8.14 0.06 -0.53
CA PHE A 117 -8.98 1.21 -0.21
C PHE A 117 -8.58 2.46 -1.02
N GLU A 118 -7.29 2.79 -1.08
CA GLU A 118 -6.76 3.91 -1.86
C GLU A 118 -7.08 3.76 -3.35
N THR A 119 -6.90 2.56 -3.90
CA THR A 119 -7.18 2.29 -5.31
C THR A 119 -8.67 2.40 -5.62
N VAL A 120 -9.53 1.84 -4.76
CA VAL A 120 -10.98 1.94 -4.92
C VAL A 120 -11.43 3.40 -4.92
N ILE A 121 -10.92 4.23 -4.00
CA ILE A 121 -11.24 5.66 -3.97
C ILE A 121 -10.75 6.35 -5.24
N THR A 122 -9.50 6.13 -5.61
CA THR A 122 -8.88 6.76 -6.80
C THR A 122 -9.69 6.45 -8.06
N LEU A 123 -10.04 5.18 -8.29
CA LEU A 123 -10.82 4.76 -9.45
C LEU A 123 -12.27 5.25 -9.38
N SER A 124 -12.88 5.26 -8.20
CA SER A 124 -14.25 5.76 -8.03
C SER A 124 -14.36 7.26 -8.32
N LEU A 125 -13.38 8.05 -7.87
CA LEU A 125 -13.29 9.48 -8.16
C LEU A 125 -13.07 9.74 -9.65
N LEU A 126 -12.19 8.95 -10.29
CA LEU A 126 -11.96 9.03 -11.73
C LEU A 126 -13.23 8.71 -12.52
N GLN A 127 -13.94 7.64 -12.18
CA GLN A 127 -15.19 7.27 -12.85
C GLN A 127 -16.29 8.31 -12.62
N ALA A 128 -16.41 8.87 -11.41
CA ALA A 128 -17.35 9.96 -11.12
C ALA A 128 -17.05 11.20 -11.98
N TRP A 129 -15.77 11.53 -12.18
CA TRP A 129 -15.36 12.64 -13.04
C TRP A 129 -15.69 12.41 -14.52
N ILE A 130 -15.50 11.20 -15.03
CA ILE A 130 -15.83 10.84 -16.42
C ILE A 130 -17.34 10.88 -16.63
N ALA A 131 -18.12 10.40 -15.66
CA ALA A 131 -19.58 10.42 -15.71
C ALA A 131 -20.14 11.86 -15.78
N LEU A 132 -19.52 12.81 -15.08
CA LEU A 132 -19.88 14.24 -15.17
C LEU A 132 -19.68 14.81 -16.58
N GLN A 133 -18.75 14.25 -17.37
CA GLN A 133 -18.48 14.66 -18.75
C GLN A 133 -19.36 13.94 -19.78
N SER A 134 -20.37 13.15 -19.34
CA SER A 134 -21.23 12.34 -20.21
C SER A 134 -20.47 11.35 -21.10
N GLN A 135 -19.27 10.96 -20.67
CA GLN A 135 -18.47 9.94 -21.35
C GLN A 135 -18.60 8.61 -20.60
N THR A 136 -18.46 7.50 -21.32
CA THR A 136 -18.31 6.18 -20.73
C THR A 136 -16.83 5.90 -20.52
N GLY A 137 -16.43 5.72 -19.26
CA GLY A 137 -15.08 5.28 -18.91
C GLY A 137 -14.85 3.82 -19.32
N PRO A 138 -13.59 3.38 -19.32
CA PRO A 138 -13.25 2.01 -19.63
C PRO A 138 -13.84 1.03 -18.61
N PRO A 139 -14.21 -0.20 -19.04
CA PRO A 139 -14.73 -1.21 -18.14
C PRO A 139 -13.62 -1.75 -17.24
N ILE A 140 -13.59 -1.33 -15.98
CA ILE A 140 -12.61 -1.78 -15.01
C ILE A 140 -13.20 -2.95 -14.22
N SER A 141 -12.69 -4.16 -14.46
CA SER A 141 -12.97 -5.33 -13.63
C SER A 141 -12.25 -5.21 -12.30
N LEU A 142 -12.99 -4.94 -11.21
CA LEU A 142 -12.43 -4.83 -9.86
C LEU A 142 -11.78 -6.14 -9.39
N PHE A 143 -12.24 -7.29 -9.88
CA PHE A 143 -11.69 -8.58 -9.51
C PHE A 143 -10.29 -8.79 -10.10
N ASP A 144 -10.13 -8.59 -11.41
CA ASP A 144 -8.84 -8.81 -12.08
C ASP A 144 -7.80 -7.79 -11.59
N LEU A 145 -8.22 -6.53 -11.44
CA LEU A 145 -7.38 -5.48 -10.90
C LEU A 145 -7.00 -5.75 -9.44
N GLY A 146 -7.94 -6.25 -8.64
CA GLY A 146 -7.71 -6.57 -7.23
C GLY A 146 -6.63 -7.64 -7.02
N PHE A 147 -6.67 -8.73 -7.79
CA PHE A 147 -5.64 -9.78 -7.69
C PHE A 147 -4.26 -9.28 -8.11
N GLY A 148 -4.18 -8.58 -9.25
CA GLY A 148 -2.92 -7.99 -9.73
C GLY A 148 -2.35 -6.98 -8.73
N LEU A 149 -3.22 -6.13 -8.19
CA LEU A 149 -2.86 -5.10 -7.21
C LEU A 149 -2.34 -5.69 -5.90
N ILE A 150 -2.97 -6.74 -5.35
CA ILE A 150 -2.50 -7.37 -4.12
C ILE A 150 -1.10 -7.96 -4.31
N GLY A 151 -0.87 -8.63 -5.44
CA GLY A 151 0.46 -9.16 -5.77
C GLY A 151 1.51 -8.05 -5.88
N LEU A 152 1.18 -6.99 -6.62
CA LEU A 152 2.05 -5.84 -6.82
C LEU A 152 2.34 -5.11 -5.50
N ALA A 153 1.31 -4.80 -4.73
CA ALA A 153 1.42 -4.12 -3.44
C ALA A 153 2.26 -4.96 -2.47
N THR A 154 2.03 -6.27 -2.40
CA THR A 154 2.85 -7.16 -1.56
C THR A 154 4.33 -7.11 -1.96
N LEU A 155 4.65 -7.11 -3.26
CA LEU A 155 6.03 -6.97 -3.74
C LEU A 155 6.64 -5.64 -3.30
N TYR A 156 5.95 -4.51 -3.52
CA TYR A 156 6.41 -3.18 -3.11
C TYR A 156 6.56 -3.06 -1.59
N LEU A 157 5.64 -3.65 -0.81
CA LEU A 157 5.72 -3.70 0.64
C LEU A 157 6.95 -4.47 1.12
N MET A 158 7.25 -5.63 0.52
CA MET A 158 8.44 -6.41 0.89
C MET A 158 9.74 -5.69 0.54
N LEU A 159 9.80 -5.05 -0.63
CA LEU A 159 10.96 -4.25 -1.02
C LEU A 159 11.15 -3.02 -0.13
N GLY A 160 10.06 -2.30 0.19
CA GLY A 160 10.07 -1.18 1.13
C GLY A 160 10.49 -1.62 2.53
N LEU A 161 10.00 -2.77 3.00
CA LEU A 161 10.38 -3.37 4.28
C LEU A 161 11.87 -3.72 4.31
N GLY A 162 12.41 -4.32 3.25
CA GLY A 162 13.85 -4.63 3.16
C GLY A 162 14.72 -3.38 3.17
N LEU A 163 14.25 -2.31 2.53
CA LEU A 163 14.97 -1.05 2.43
C LEU A 163 14.94 -0.27 3.76
N VAL A 164 13.77 -0.13 4.39
CA VAL A 164 13.57 0.72 5.59
C VAL A 164 14.44 0.28 6.77
N VAL A 165 14.77 -1.01 6.88
CA VAL A 165 15.61 -1.53 7.97
C VAL A 165 16.96 -0.78 8.08
N ARG A 166 17.49 -0.29 6.95
CA ARG A 166 18.76 0.45 6.90
C ARG A 166 18.67 1.92 7.32
N PHE A 167 17.46 2.45 7.50
CA PHE A 167 17.23 3.86 7.79
C PHE A 167 16.62 4.05 9.19
N SER A 168 16.89 5.21 9.77
CA SER A 168 16.39 5.61 11.09
C SER A 168 15.37 6.75 11.04
N SER A 169 15.27 7.45 9.92
CA SER A 169 14.32 8.56 9.72
C SER A 169 13.60 8.43 8.38
N LEU A 170 12.41 9.03 8.28
CA LEU A 170 11.63 9.02 7.05
C LEU A 170 12.30 9.88 5.97
N THR A 171 12.89 11.01 6.37
CA THR A 171 13.58 11.94 5.47
C THR A 171 14.77 11.28 4.78
N ASP A 172 15.58 10.49 5.51
CA ASP A 172 16.71 9.77 4.94
C ASP A 172 16.26 8.63 4.00
N PHE A 173 15.06 8.11 4.21
CA PHE A 173 14.46 7.07 3.38
C PHE A 173 13.92 7.61 2.05
N LEU A 174 13.51 8.89 1.97
CA LEU A 174 12.88 9.47 0.78
C LEU A 174 13.79 9.44 -0.46
N VAL A 175 15.06 9.80 -0.33
CA VAL A 175 15.97 9.85 -1.49
C VAL A 175 16.24 8.45 -2.07
N PRO A 176 16.63 7.45 -1.25
CA PRO A 176 16.86 6.09 -1.73
C PRO A 176 15.61 5.43 -2.32
N VAL A 177 14.45 5.60 -1.69
CA VAL A 177 13.22 4.98 -2.18
C VAL A 177 12.85 5.56 -3.53
N LEU A 178 12.96 6.88 -3.74
CA LEU A 178 12.70 7.49 -5.04
C LEU A 178 13.59 6.93 -6.15
N LEU A 179 14.89 6.75 -5.88
CA LEU A 179 15.83 6.18 -6.86
C LEU A 179 15.52 4.72 -7.17
N ILE A 180 15.25 3.92 -6.15
CA ILE A 180 14.96 2.49 -6.31
C ILE A 180 13.59 2.28 -6.97
N SER A 181 12.58 3.03 -6.56
CA SER A 181 11.25 3.05 -7.18
C SER A 181 11.35 3.42 -8.65
N ALA A 182 12.13 4.44 -9.03
CA ALA A 182 12.32 4.82 -10.42
C ALA A 182 12.90 3.68 -11.28
N VAL A 183 13.85 2.92 -10.75
CA VAL A 183 14.45 1.76 -11.45
C VAL A 183 13.45 0.61 -11.57
N ILE A 184 12.77 0.26 -10.47
CA ILE A 184 11.77 -0.83 -10.45
C ILE A 184 10.58 -0.50 -11.35
N GLN A 185 10.22 0.77 -11.42
CA GLN A 185 9.09 1.26 -12.19
C GLN A 185 9.47 1.64 -13.63
N ALA A 186 10.71 1.39 -14.05
CA ALA A 186 11.14 1.56 -15.43
C ALA A 186 10.20 0.89 -16.46
N PRO A 187 9.59 -0.30 -16.20
CA PRO A 187 8.61 -0.89 -17.11
C PRO A 187 7.39 -0.01 -17.39
N ALA A 188 7.07 0.96 -16.52
CA ALA A 188 6.01 1.95 -16.79
C ALA A 188 6.28 2.76 -18.07
N LEU A 189 7.55 2.96 -18.43
CA LEU A 189 7.94 3.70 -19.64
C LEU A 189 7.56 2.95 -20.93
N HIS A 190 7.50 1.62 -20.87
CA HIS A 190 7.03 0.80 -21.99
C HIS A 190 5.56 1.07 -22.30
N PHE A 191 4.71 1.18 -21.27
CA PHE A 191 3.29 1.50 -21.43
C PHE A 191 3.04 2.92 -21.98
N LEU A 192 3.99 3.84 -21.79
CA LEU A 192 3.93 5.19 -22.34
C LEU A 192 4.47 5.28 -23.78
N SER A 193 4.96 4.17 -24.36
CA SER A 193 5.55 4.12 -25.71
C SER A 193 6.70 5.10 -25.91
N LEU A 194 7.35 5.56 -24.84
CA LEU A 194 8.44 6.54 -24.89
C LEU A 194 9.77 5.90 -25.31
N PHE A 195 9.95 4.59 -25.08
CA PHE A 195 11.14 3.84 -25.46
C PHE A 195 10.77 2.38 -25.82
N GLU A 196 11.02 1.98 -27.06
CA GLU A 196 11.00 0.57 -27.48
C GLU A 196 12.41 -0.03 -27.27
N HIS A 197 12.61 -0.69 -26.13
CA HIS A 197 13.83 -1.45 -25.87
C HIS A 197 13.52 -2.79 -25.20
N TRP A 198 14.21 -3.84 -25.63
CA TRP A 198 13.95 -5.24 -25.26
C TRP A 198 14.08 -5.53 -23.75
N GLY A 199 14.78 -4.69 -22.99
CA GLY A 199 14.92 -4.79 -21.53
C GLY A 199 13.77 -4.15 -20.72
N LEU A 200 12.77 -3.57 -21.39
CA LEU A 200 11.58 -2.97 -20.77
C LEU A 200 10.29 -3.78 -21.02
N LEU A 201 10.43 -5.00 -21.56
CA LEU A 201 9.35 -5.96 -21.86
C LEU A 201 9.08 -6.90 -20.69
#